data_AF-A0A415J549-F1
#
_entry.id   AF-A0A415J549-F1
#
_cell.length_a   1.000
_cell.length_b   1.000
_cell.length_c   1.000
_cell.angle_alpha   90.00
_cell.angle_beta   90.00
_cell.angle_gamma   90.00
#
_symmetry.space_group_name_H-M   'P 1'
#
loop_
_entity.id
_entity.type
_entity.pdbx_description
1 polymer ?
#
loop_
_entity_poly.entity_id
_entity_poly.type
_entity_poly.pdbx_seq_one_letter_code
_entity_poly.pdbx_strand_id
1 'polypeptide(L)'
;MQVQGQFVSYNQIENGKYEAVIYYSSTTGQKSTYELVVTVTNDVVTAIHFGNGGSVHSGFNNEGYTYSGGQLSFSRDYHGNITGASTTVKVTYPNGTTQYFQIEL
;
A
#
# COMPACT_ATOMS: atom_id res chain seq x y z
N MET A 1 -17.12 36.54 -7.80
CA MET A 1 -15.86 35.82 -7.52
C MET A 1 -16.25 34.42 -7.11
N GLN A 2 -15.95 33.40 -7.92
CA GLN A 2 -16.23 32.00 -7.56
C GLN A 2 -15.03 31.49 -6.77
N VAL A 3 -15.25 31.11 -5.51
CA VAL A 3 -14.27 30.38 -4.73
C VAL A 3 -14.20 28.96 -5.30
N GLN A 4 -13.07 28.60 -5.89
CA GLN A 4 -12.77 27.22 -6.24
C GLN A 4 -12.72 26.41 -4.94
N GLY A 5 -13.67 25.50 -4.77
CA GLY A 5 -13.66 24.56 -3.66
C GLY A 5 -12.39 23.72 -3.73
N GLN A 6 -11.47 23.97 -2.79
CA GLN A 6 -10.31 23.12 -2.58
C GLN A 6 -10.84 21.74 -2.17
N PHE A 7 -10.65 20.73 -3.03
CA PHE A 7 -10.89 19.34 -2.65
C PHE A 7 -9.84 18.96 -1.59
N VAL A 8 -10.17 19.16 -0.32
CA VAL A 8 -9.37 18.60 0.77
C VAL A 8 -9.75 17.13 0.83
N SER A 9 -8.98 16.27 0.17
CA SER A 9 -9.03 14.84 0.45
C SER A 9 -8.53 14.66 1.88
N TYR A 10 -9.45 14.56 2.85
CA TYR A 10 -9.09 14.26 4.23
C TYR A 10 -8.71 12.79 4.27
N ASN A 11 -7.41 12.51 4.33
CA ASN A 11 -6.91 11.18 4.59
C ASN A 11 -7.40 10.70 5.97
N GLN A 12 -7.84 9.45 6.06
CA GLN A 12 -8.39 8.85 7.27
C GLN A 12 -7.31 8.52 8.30
N ILE A 13 -6.08 8.25 7.84
CA ILE A 13 -4.90 8.11 8.69
C ILE A 13 -3.79 9.05 8.25
N GLU A 14 -2.90 9.42 9.17
CA GLU A 14 -1.78 10.34 8.88
C GLU A 14 -0.86 9.81 7.77
N ASN A 15 -0.19 10.72 7.07
CA ASN A 15 0.84 10.35 6.12
C ASN A 15 2.09 9.93 6.90
N GLY A 16 2.67 8.77 6.59
CA GLY A 16 3.79 8.27 7.39
C GLY A 16 4.26 6.88 7.02
N LYS A 17 5.13 6.35 7.89
CA LYS A 17 5.61 4.98 7.83
C LYS A 17 4.88 4.13 8.86
N TYR A 18 4.43 2.95 8.44
CA TYR A 18 3.67 2.02 9.28
C TYR A 18 4.32 0.65 9.23
N GLU A 19 4.38 -0.02 10.37
CA GLU A 19 4.61 -1.47 10.41
C GLU A 19 3.38 -2.16 9.86
N ALA A 20 3.58 -3.16 9.01
CA ALA A 20 2.52 -3.85 8.32
C ALA A 20 2.81 -5.34 8.25
N VAL A 21 1.76 -6.14 8.37
CA VAL A 21 1.81 -7.56 8.03
C VAL A 21 1.54 -7.70 6.55
N ILE A 22 2.52 -8.23 5.80
CA ILE A 22 2.43 -8.41 4.36
C ILE A 22 2.34 -9.89 4.01
N TYR A 23 1.25 -10.26 3.35
CA TYR A 23 1.06 -11.60 2.78
C TYR A 23 1.40 -11.57 1.31
N TYR A 24 2.37 -12.40 0.95
CA TYR A 24 2.81 -12.61 -0.41
C TYR A 24 2.35 -13.98 -0.89
N SER A 25 1.79 -14.06 -2.12
CA SER A 25 1.57 -15.32 -2.82
C SER A 25 2.30 -15.30 -4.15
N SER A 26 3.22 -16.24 -4.34
CA SER A 26 3.85 -16.48 -5.64
C SER A 26 2.92 -17.26 -6.58
N THR A 27 3.21 -17.22 -7.88
CA THR A 27 2.54 -18.06 -8.88
C THR A 27 2.75 -19.56 -8.67
N THR A 28 3.74 -19.96 -7.86
CA THR A 28 3.97 -21.36 -7.46
C THR A 28 3.21 -21.75 -6.18
N GLY A 29 2.37 -20.86 -5.64
CA GLY A 29 1.53 -21.12 -4.47
C GLY A 29 2.25 -20.97 -3.13
N GLN A 30 3.52 -20.54 -3.11
CA GLN A 30 4.19 -20.22 -1.85
C GLN A 30 3.55 -18.98 -1.23
N LYS A 31 3.15 -19.13 0.03
CA LYS A 31 2.63 -18.05 0.87
C LYS A 31 3.68 -17.70 1.91
N SER A 32 3.93 -16.42 2.11
CA SER A 32 4.84 -15.93 3.14
C SER A 32 4.24 -14.71 3.82
N THR A 33 4.50 -14.60 5.12
CA THR A 33 4.09 -13.48 5.96
C THR A 33 5.34 -12.75 6.42
N TYR A 34 5.39 -11.45 6.21
CA TYR A 34 6.51 -10.61 6.61
C TYR A 34 6.01 -9.39 7.39
N GLU A 35 6.69 -9.05 8.47
CA GLU A 35 6.56 -7.75 9.14
C GLU A 35 7.49 -6.78 8.44
N LEU A 36 6.91 -5.84 7.68
CA LEU A 36 7.65 -4.87 6.87
C LEU A 36 7.15 -3.46 7.14
N VAL A 37 7.96 -2.48 6.76
CA VAL A 37 7.54 -1.07 6.82
C VAL A 37 6.93 -0.68 5.48
N VAL A 38 5.80 0.01 5.51
CA VAL A 38 5.18 0.62 4.34
C VAL A 38 5.13 2.14 4.47
N THR A 39 5.08 2.85 3.34
CA THR A 39 4.81 4.30 3.33
C THR A 39 3.37 4.53 2.87
N VAL A 40 2.62 5.31 3.67
CA VAL A 40 1.26 5.71 3.35
C VAL A 40 1.24 7.20 3.02
N THR A 41 0.61 7.55 1.91
CA THR A 41 0.33 8.92 1.52
C THR A 41 -1.09 9.00 1.00
N ASN A 42 -1.91 9.86 1.61
CA ASN A 42 -3.31 10.09 1.27
C ASN A 42 -4.13 8.79 1.25
N ASP A 43 -4.04 7.98 2.31
CA ASP A 43 -4.67 6.65 2.44
C ASP A 43 -4.26 5.63 1.36
N VAL A 44 -3.14 5.86 0.68
CA VAL A 44 -2.59 4.93 -0.31
C VAL A 44 -1.22 4.45 0.16
N VAL A 45 -1.01 3.14 0.17
CA VAL A 45 0.33 2.57 0.31
C VAL A 45 1.12 2.86 -0.96
N THR A 46 2.12 3.74 -0.84
CA THR A 46 2.97 4.19 -1.94
C THR A 46 4.30 3.48 -2.01
N ALA A 47 4.73 2.81 -0.93
CA ALA A 47 5.95 2.00 -0.93
C ALA A 47 5.88 0.84 0.06
N ILE A 48 6.53 -0.27 -0.28
CA ILE A 48 6.83 -1.42 0.58
C ILE A 48 8.35 -1.52 0.70
N HIS A 49 8.87 -1.46 1.93
CA HIS A 49 10.31 -1.52 2.21
C HIS A 49 10.70 -2.92 2.68
N PHE A 50 11.65 -3.53 1.99
CA PHE A 50 12.21 -4.84 2.34
C PHE A 50 13.38 -4.68 3.31
N GLY A 51 13.54 -5.61 4.25
CA GLY A 51 14.55 -5.53 5.32
C GLY A 51 16.02 -5.46 4.87
N ASN A 52 16.30 -5.69 3.59
CA ASN A 52 17.63 -5.55 2.98
C ASN A 52 17.91 -4.14 2.41
N GLY A 53 17.03 -3.16 2.67
CA GLY A 53 17.15 -1.79 2.15
C GLY A 53 16.58 -1.60 0.74
N GLY A 54 16.06 -2.66 0.11
CA GLY A 54 15.30 -2.55 -1.14
C GLY A 54 13.86 -2.10 -0.90
N SER A 55 13.18 -1.61 -1.93
CA SER A 55 11.74 -1.30 -1.87
C SER A 55 11.08 -1.44 -3.24
N VAL A 56 9.76 -1.61 -3.22
CA VAL A 56 8.90 -1.35 -4.39
C VAL A 56 8.00 -0.15 -4.06
N HIS A 57 7.81 0.76 -5.01
CA HIS A 57 7.05 1.97 -4.78
C HIS A 57 6.37 2.50 -6.04
N SER A 58 5.38 3.36 -5.85
CA SER A 58 4.84 4.19 -6.91
C SER A 58 5.75 5.40 -7.17
N GLY A 59 5.70 5.97 -8.38
CA GLY A 59 6.44 7.19 -8.73
C GLY A 59 7.72 6.97 -9.55
N PHE A 60 8.60 7.97 -9.57
CA PHE A 60 9.77 8.03 -10.45
C PHE A 60 10.85 7.01 -10.08
N ASN A 61 11.58 6.51 -11.08
CA ASN A 61 12.67 5.52 -10.96
C ASN A 61 12.24 4.10 -10.54
N ASN A 62 10.96 3.74 -10.75
CA ASN A 62 10.47 2.37 -10.65
C ASN A 62 10.85 1.53 -11.90
N GLU A 63 12.10 1.64 -12.38
CA GLU A 63 12.55 0.92 -13.56
C GLU A 63 12.49 -0.59 -13.32
N GLY A 64 11.82 -1.32 -14.21
CA GLY A 64 11.69 -2.76 -14.11
C GLY A 64 10.42 -3.26 -13.41
N TYR A 65 9.46 -2.40 -13.05
CA TYR A 65 8.11 -2.83 -12.69
C TYR A 65 7.04 -1.72 -12.77
N THR A 66 5.78 -2.12 -12.91
CA THR A 66 4.61 -1.25 -12.70
C THR A 66 4.01 -1.53 -11.34
N TYR A 67 3.78 -0.46 -10.55
CA TYR A 67 3.11 -0.50 -9.26
C TYR A 67 1.66 -0.03 -9.39
N SER A 68 0.70 -0.78 -8.86
CA SER A 68 -0.71 -0.39 -8.82
C SER A 68 -1.45 -0.92 -7.58
N GLY A 69 -2.63 -0.35 -7.29
CA GLY A 69 -3.38 -0.65 -6.08
C GLY A 69 -2.94 0.22 -4.90
N GLY A 70 -3.00 -0.33 -3.69
CA GLY A 70 -2.52 0.35 -2.47
C GLY A 70 -3.53 1.24 -1.76
N GLN A 71 -4.70 1.53 -2.34
CA GLN A 71 -5.75 2.28 -1.65
C GLN A 71 -6.23 1.50 -0.41
N LEU A 72 -6.13 2.11 0.77
CA LEU A 72 -6.54 1.50 2.02
C LEU A 72 -8.06 1.41 2.12
N SER A 73 -8.53 0.26 2.61
CA SER A 73 -9.87 0.04 3.12
C SER A 73 -9.80 -0.03 4.64
N PHE A 74 -10.67 0.69 5.33
CA PHE A 74 -10.63 0.83 6.78
C PHE A 74 -11.74 0.02 7.44
N SER A 75 -11.38 -0.83 8.41
CA SER A 75 -12.35 -1.44 9.32
C SER A 75 -12.65 -0.48 10.47
N ARG A 76 -13.90 -0.49 10.94
CA ARG A 76 -14.36 0.37 12.03
C ARG A 76 -15.14 -0.40 13.07
N ASP A 77 -15.06 0.03 14.31
CA ASP A 77 -15.96 -0.45 15.36
C ASP A 77 -17.37 0.16 15.23
N TYR A 78 -18.27 -0.24 16.12
CA TYR A 78 -19.64 0.30 16.17
C TYR A 78 -19.72 1.80 16.45
N HIS A 79 -18.68 2.39 17.06
CA HIS A 79 -18.59 3.82 17.34
C HIS A 79 -17.95 4.62 16.18
N GLY A 80 -17.54 3.94 15.10
CA GLY A 80 -16.91 4.54 13.94
C GLY A 80 -15.40 4.76 14.07
N ASN A 81 -14.75 4.27 15.13
CA ASN A 81 -13.31 4.34 15.29
C ASN A 81 -12.64 3.35 14.33
N ILE A 82 -11.54 3.76 13.70
CA ILE A 82 -10.75 2.87 12.84
C ILE A 82 -10.08 1.81 13.71
N THR A 83 -10.28 0.53 13.38
CA THR A 83 -9.72 -0.62 14.09
C THR A 83 -8.71 -1.41 13.28
N GLY A 84 -8.53 -1.07 12.01
CA GLY A 84 -7.52 -1.63 11.12
C GLY A 84 -7.63 -1.05 9.72
N ALA A 85 -6.59 -1.25 8.92
CA ALA A 85 -6.60 -0.90 7.51
C ALA A 85 -5.97 -2.01 6.66
N SER A 86 -6.51 -2.24 5.47
CA SER A 86 -5.93 -3.22 4.56
C SER A 86 -5.97 -2.79 3.11
N THR A 87 -5.07 -3.33 2.31
CA THR A 87 -5.06 -3.12 0.86
C THR A 87 -4.37 -4.26 0.12
N THR A 88 -4.43 -4.22 -1.21
CA THR A 88 -3.61 -5.04 -2.08
C THR A 88 -2.81 -4.16 -3.02
N VAL A 89 -1.51 -4.42 -3.07
CA VAL A 89 -0.59 -3.84 -4.05
C VAL A 89 -0.26 -4.90 -5.09
N LYS A 90 -0.29 -4.51 -6.36
CA LYS A 90 0.14 -5.33 -7.50
C LYS A 90 1.42 -4.75 -8.10
N VAL A 91 2.45 -5.58 -8.18
CA VAL A 91 3.70 -5.29 -8.89
C VAL A 91 3.76 -6.14 -10.14
N THR A 92 3.92 -5.52 -11.30
CA THR A 92 4.00 -6.21 -12.60
C THR A 92 5.37 -5.99 -13.23
N TYR A 93 6.10 -7.05 -13.55
CA TYR A 93 7.43 -6.99 -14.14
C TYR A 93 7.37 -6.99 -15.69
N PRO A 94 8.43 -6.52 -16.39
CA PRO A 94 8.48 -6.48 -17.86
C PRO A 94 8.22 -7.82 -18.55
N ASN A 95 8.54 -8.94 -17.88
CA ASN A 95 8.27 -10.29 -18.38
C ASN A 95 6.79 -10.73 -18.22
N GLY A 96 5.91 -9.84 -17.77
CA GLY A 96 4.48 -10.11 -17.53
C GLY A 96 4.17 -10.79 -16.20
N THR A 97 5.18 -11.14 -15.40
CA THR A 97 4.97 -11.73 -14.06
C THR A 97 4.33 -10.70 -13.15
N THR A 98 3.34 -11.14 -12.36
CA THR A 98 2.67 -10.29 -11.37
C THR A 98 2.90 -10.83 -9.97
N GLN A 99 3.12 -9.93 -9.03
CA GLN A 99 3.19 -10.22 -7.60
C GLN A 99 2.14 -9.40 -6.88
N TYR A 100 1.40 -10.04 -5.99
CA TYR A 100 0.38 -9.41 -5.17
C TYR A 100 0.83 -9.40 -3.72
N PHE A 101 0.72 -8.25 -3.09
CA PHE A 101 1.02 -8.02 -1.68
C PHE A 101 -0.27 -7.59 -1.00
N GLN A 102 -0.84 -8.47 -0.18
CA GLN A 102 -1.91 -8.08 0.74
C GLN A 102 -1.24 -7.48 1.98
N ILE A 103 -1.72 -6.30 2.39
CA ILE A 103 -1.12 -5.49 3.45
C ILE A 103 -2.19 -5.25 4.51
N GLU A 104 -1.84 -5.48 5.77
CA GLU A 104 -2.66 -5.20 6.96
C GLU A 104 -1.89 -4.27 7.91
N LEU A 105 -2.54 -3.18 8.34
CA LEU A 105 -2.10 -2.17 9.30
C LEU A 105 -2.98 -2.22 10.56
#